data_AF-A0A844H6W7-F1
#
_entry.id   AF-A0A844H6W7-F1
#
_cell.length_a   1.000
_cell.length_b   1.000
_cell.length_c   1.000
_cell.angle_alpha   90.00
_cell.angle_beta   90.00
_cell.angle_gamma   90.00
#
_symmetry.space_group_name_H-M   'P 1'
#
loop_
_entity.id
_entity.type
_entity.pdbx_description
1 polymer ?
#
loop_
_entity_poly.entity_id
_entity_poly.type
_entity_poly.pdbx_seq_one_letter_code
_entity_poly.pdbx_strand_id
1 'polypeptide(L)'
;MQTLEKGAMIDERFRARFPDRRAWLRPATGGERRLWASHASRGWHLCVVVVRDDGDYRKVPFLSRSRDLADATETAVLETATAAIQAINAGAIARIVPKRFGRA
;
A
#
# COMPACT_ATOMS: atom_id res chain seq x y z
N MET A 1 5.02 -3.42 20.54
CA MET A 1 4.56 -2.04 20.23
C MET A 1 5.41 -1.29 19.21
N GLN A 2 6.74 -1.49 19.11
CA GLN A 2 7.65 -0.72 18.22
C GLN A 2 7.40 -0.76 16.68
N THR A 3 6.54 -1.64 16.17
CA THR A 3 6.50 -1.92 14.71
C THR A 3 5.39 -1.18 13.96
N LEU A 4 4.31 -0.77 14.65
CA LEU A 4 3.24 0.04 14.06
C LEU A 4 3.70 1.51 13.90
N GLU A 5 4.54 2.00 14.81
CA GLU A 5 5.13 3.34 14.79
C GLU A 5 6.00 3.58 13.54
N LYS A 6 6.73 2.55 13.07
CA LYS A 6 7.54 2.65 11.85
C LYS A 6 6.69 2.87 10.60
N GLY A 7 5.49 2.29 10.53
CA GLY A 7 4.57 2.49 9.41
C GLY A 7 4.06 3.93 9.37
N ALA A 8 3.58 4.43 10.52
CA ALA A 8 3.12 5.81 10.65
C ALA A 8 4.20 6.83 10.27
N MET A 9 5.46 6.61 10.67
CA MET A 9 6.57 7.50 10.31
C MET A 9 6.88 7.52 8.80
N ILE A 10 6.76 6.38 8.10
CA ILE A 10 6.94 6.34 6.64
C ILE A 10 5.84 7.13 5.95
N ASP A 11 4.61 6.93 6.41
CA ASP A 11 3.41 7.57 5.87
C ASP A 11 3.47 9.10 6.08
N GLU A 12 3.91 9.55 7.26
CA GLU A 12 4.09 10.99 7.56
C GLU A 12 5.22 11.62 6.73
N ARG A 13 6.34 10.92 6.53
CA ARG A 13 7.42 11.39 5.64
C ARG A 13 6.96 11.50 4.19
N PHE A 14 6.15 10.56 3.73
CA PHE A 14 5.60 10.61 2.38
C PHE A 14 4.65 11.79 2.22
N ARG A 15 3.74 12.00 3.19
CA ARG A 15 2.86 13.17 3.23
C ARG A 15 3.66 14.47 3.21
N ALA A 16 4.70 14.61 4.03
CA ALA A 16 5.51 15.81 4.08
C ALA A 16 6.19 16.11 2.72
N ARG A 17 6.56 15.06 1.97
CA ARG A 17 7.15 15.20 0.64
C ARG A 17 6.13 15.45 -0.48
N PHE A 18 4.92 14.92 -0.35
CA PHE A 18 3.86 15.00 -1.36
C PHE A 18 2.52 15.37 -0.70
N PRO A 19 2.35 16.63 -0.24
CA PRO A 19 1.21 17.03 0.59
C PRO A 19 -0.14 16.93 -0.12
N ASP A 20 -0.14 17.08 -1.45
CA ASP A 20 -1.36 17.05 -2.28
C ASP A 20 -1.83 15.64 -2.61
N ARG A 21 -0.97 14.62 -2.42
CA ARG A 21 -1.34 13.24 -2.73
C ARG A 21 -2.28 12.69 -1.66
N ARG A 22 -3.45 12.22 -2.11
CA ARG A 22 -4.47 11.60 -1.26
C ARG A 22 -4.23 10.11 -1.01
N ALA A 23 -3.41 9.47 -1.84
CA ALA A 23 -3.06 8.07 -1.67
C ALA A 23 -1.63 7.77 -2.15
N TRP A 24 -1.03 6.71 -1.61
CA TRP A 24 0.26 6.17 -2.06
C TRP A 24 0.39 4.67 -1.79
N LEU A 25 1.35 4.06 -2.47
CA LEU A 25 1.68 2.64 -2.33
C LEU A 25 3.03 2.51 -1.62
N ARG A 26 3.14 1.50 -0.74
CA ARG A 26 4.43 1.13 -0.15
C ARG A 26 4.48 -0.34 0.20
N PRO A 27 5.69 -0.90 0.42
CA PRO A 27 5.83 -2.19 1.07
C PRO A 27 5.15 -2.22 2.44
N ALA A 28 4.58 -3.37 2.80
CA ALA A 28 4.13 -3.60 4.17
C ALA A 28 5.34 -3.63 5.11
N THR A 29 5.22 -2.99 6.26
CA THR A 29 6.19 -3.05 7.36
C THR A 29 6.23 -4.45 7.98
N GLY A 30 7.23 -4.73 8.81
CA GLY A 30 7.32 -6.03 9.50
C GLY A 30 6.10 -6.37 10.36
N GLY A 31 5.47 -5.36 10.99
CA GLY A 31 4.29 -5.55 11.84
C GLY A 31 3.05 -5.87 11.01
N GLU A 32 2.84 -5.09 9.95
CA GLU A 32 1.79 -5.31 8.96
C GLU A 32 1.91 -6.68 8.28
N ARG A 33 3.13 -7.12 7.96
CA ARG A 33 3.36 -8.47 7.41
C ARG A 33 2.99 -9.58 8.38
N ARG A 34 3.16 -9.38 9.68
CA ARG A 34 2.73 -10.36 10.69
C ARG A 34 1.20 -10.39 10.82
N LEU A 35 0.56 -9.23 10.77
CA LEU A 35 -0.90 -9.10 10.79
C LEU A 35 -1.56 -9.85 9.63
N TRP A 36 -0.99 -9.77 8.42
CA TRP A 36 -1.54 -10.41 7.22
C TRP A 36 -0.73 -11.63 6.76
N ALA A 37 0.01 -12.28 7.67
CA ALA A 37 0.89 -13.39 7.34
C ALA A 37 0.13 -14.58 6.72
N SER A 38 -1.12 -14.81 7.12
CA SER A 38 -2.01 -15.84 6.57
C SER A 38 -2.27 -15.69 5.07
N HIS A 39 -2.06 -14.50 4.51
CA HIS A 39 -2.26 -14.20 3.09
C HIS A 39 -0.96 -14.18 2.30
N ALA A 40 0.16 -14.61 2.89
CA ALA A 40 1.43 -14.73 2.18
C ALA A 40 1.28 -15.70 1.00
N SER A 41 1.78 -15.28 -0.17
CA SER A 41 1.71 -16.07 -1.40
C SER A 41 3.09 -16.11 -2.05
N ARG A 42 3.54 -17.30 -2.46
CA ARG A 42 4.87 -17.47 -3.07
C ARG A 42 5.00 -16.61 -4.33
N GLY A 43 6.11 -15.86 -4.44
CA GLY A 43 6.35 -14.95 -5.55
C GLY A 43 5.57 -13.62 -5.48
N TRP A 44 4.85 -13.37 -4.38
CA TRP A 44 4.14 -12.14 -4.12
C TRP A 44 4.64 -11.48 -2.84
N HIS A 45 4.66 -10.16 -2.84
CA HIS A 45 5.06 -9.30 -1.75
C HIS A 45 3.82 -8.62 -1.19
N LEU A 46 3.71 -8.62 0.13
CA LEU A 46 2.68 -7.89 0.82
C LEU A 46 3.02 -6.40 0.85
N CYS A 47 2.11 -5.62 0.31
CA CYS A 47 2.18 -4.19 0.13
C CYS A 47 0.92 -3.54 0.73
N VAL A 48 0.97 -2.23 0.90
CA VAL A 48 -0.10 -1.44 1.50
C VAL A 48 -0.37 -0.25 0.60
N VAL A 49 -1.64 -0.05 0.28
CA VAL A 49 -2.13 1.26 -0.18
C VAL A 49 -2.58 2.03 1.04
N VAL A 50 -2.10 3.27 1.13
CA VAL A 50 -2.46 4.20 2.18
C VAL A 50 -3.34 5.26 1.55
N VAL A 51 -4.55 5.40 2.07
CA VAL A 51 -5.53 6.39 1.64
C VAL A 51 -5.72 7.36 2.79
N ARG A 52 -5.55 8.64 2.52
CA ARG A 52 -5.80 9.72 3.46
C ARG A 52 -7.29 10.08 3.44
N ASP A 53 -7.91 10.09 4.60
CA ASP A 53 -9.31 10.43 4.78
C ASP A 53 -9.45 11.34 6.00
N ASP A 54 -9.82 12.61 5.78
CA ASP A 54 -10.07 13.65 6.80
C ASP A 54 -9.20 13.66 8.07
N GLY A 55 -7.89 13.42 7.91
CA GLY A 55 -6.90 13.46 9.01
C GLY A 55 -6.40 12.09 9.47
N ASP A 56 -7.05 11.02 9.05
CA ASP A 56 -6.64 9.64 9.29
C ASP A 56 -6.03 8.98 8.04
N TYR A 57 -5.30 7.90 8.30
CA TYR A 57 -4.73 7.04 7.26
C TYR A 57 -5.40 5.67 7.27
N ARG A 58 -6.16 5.38 6.23
CA ARG A 58 -6.67 4.04 5.99
C ARG A 58 -5.60 3.21 5.26
N LYS A 59 -5.25 2.06 5.84
CA LYS A 59 -4.25 1.14 5.28
C LYS A 59 -4.94 -0.10 4.76
N VAL A 60 -4.79 -0.38 3.47
CA VAL A 60 -5.44 -1.53 2.83
C VAL A 60 -4.36 -2.42 2.23
N PRO A 61 -4.30 -3.71 2.59
CA PRO A 61 -3.25 -4.59 2.09
C PRO A 61 -3.56 -5.07 0.67
N PHE A 62 -2.50 -5.29 -0.10
CA PHE A 62 -2.55 -5.97 -1.38
C PHE A 62 -1.27 -6.76 -1.62
N LEU A 63 -1.30 -7.73 -2.53
CA LEU A 63 -0.15 -8.50 -2.97
C LEU A 63 0.36 -7.93 -4.29
N SER A 64 1.66 -7.69 -4.39
CA SER A 64 2.35 -7.24 -5.59
C SER A 64 3.49 -8.18 -5.98
N ARG A 65 3.78 -8.32 -7.28
CA ARG A 65 4.99 -9.02 -7.73
C ARG A 65 6.28 -8.23 -7.50
N SER A 66 6.17 -6.95 -7.13
CA SER A 66 7.33 -6.11 -6.81
C SER A 66 7.14 -5.34 -5.52
N ARG A 67 8.23 -5.17 -4.77
CA ARG A 67 8.33 -4.30 -3.59
C ARG A 67 8.57 -2.84 -3.97
N ASP A 68 9.05 -2.60 -5.17
CA ASP A 68 9.34 -1.26 -5.62
C ASP A 68 8.06 -0.65 -6.22
N LEU A 69 7.55 0.35 -5.52
CA LEU A 69 6.26 0.99 -5.76
C LEU A 69 6.40 2.52 -5.88
N ALA A 70 7.64 3.02 -5.88
CA ALA A 70 7.94 4.44 -5.78
C ALA A 70 7.46 5.24 -7.02
N ASP A 71 7.37 4.57 -8.18
CA ASP A 71 7.06 5.19 -9.47
C ASP A 71 5.60 4.97 -9.92
N ALA A 72 4.69 4.63 -8.99
CA ALA A 72 3.27 4.54 -9.33
C ALA A 72 2.68 5.94 -9.58
N THR A 73 2.00 6.09 -10.72
CA THR A 73 1.23 7.30 -11.03
C THR A 73 0.05 7.41 -10.09
N GLU A 74 -0.47 8.62 -9.87
CA GLU A 74 -1.66 8.82 -9.03
C GLU A 74 -2.84 7.96 -9.49
N THR A 75 -3.09 7.89 -10.80
CA THR A 75 -4.10 6.98 -11.38
C THR A 75 -3.85 5.53 -11.02
N ALA A 76 -2.61 5.03 -11.14
CA ALA A 76 -2.28 3.66 -10.78
C ALA A 76 -2.45 3.39 -9.27
N VAL A 77 -2.15 4.37 -8.43
CA VAL A 77 -2.39 4.30 -6.99
C VAL A 77 -3.88 4.20 -6.70
N LEU A 78 -4.71 5.03 -7.32
CA LEU A 78 -6.16 5.03 -7.13
C LEU A 78 -6.81 3.75 -7.65
N GLU A 79 -6.42 3.27 -8.84
CA GLU A 79 -6.85 1.96 -9.36
C GLU A 79 -6.50 0.82 -8.39
N THR A 80 -5.28 0.84 -7.84
CA THR A 80 -4.83 -0.14 -6.84
C THR A 80 -5.65 -0.01 -5.56
N ALA A 81 -5.95 1.22 -5.11
CA ALA A 81 -6.76 1.48 -3.93
C ALA A 81 -8.16 0.89 -4.07
N THR A 82 -8.84 1.20 -5.17
CA THR A 82 -10.19 0.68 -5.47
C THR A 82 -10.21 -0.84 -5.48
N ALA A 83 -9.28 -1.47 -6.20
CA ALA A 83 -9.21 -2.93 -6.28
C ALA A 83 -8.90 -3.59 -4.93
N ALA A 84 -7.98 -3.02 -4.15
CA ALA A 84 -7.64 -3.53 -2.83
C ALA A 84 -8.83 -3.40 -1.85
N ILE A 85 -9.53 -2.27 -1.85
CA ILE A 85 -10.71 -2.03 -1.02
C ILE A 85 -11.83 -3.01 -1.37
N GLN A 86 -12.10 -3.20 -2.66
CA GLN A 86 -13.12 -4.15 -3.12
C GLN A 86 -12.79 -5.58 -2.68
N ALA A 87 -11.54 -6.01 -2.80
CA ALA A 87 -11.13 -7.33 -2.35
C ALA A 87 -11.31 -7.51 -0.83
N ILE A 88 -10.94 -6.49 -0.04
CA ILE A 88 -11.10 -6.54 1.42
C ILE A 88 -12.56 -6.60 1.83
N ASN A 89 -13.43 -5.83 1.17
CA ASN A 89 -14.88 -5.91 1.40
C ASN A 89 -15.45 -7.30 1.04
N ALA A 90 -14.81 -8.03 0.12
CA ALA A 90 -15.13 -9.41 -0.21
C ALA A 90 -14.41 -10.45 0.68
N GLY A 91 -13.67 -10.03 1.71
CA GLY A 91 -12.95 -10.92 2.62
C GLY A 91 -11.63 -11.48 2.07
N ALA A 92 -11.05 -10.84 1.04
CA ALA A 92 -9.83 -11.30 0.36
C ALA A 92 -8.75 -10.21 0.27
N ILE A 93 -7.51 -10.60 -0.05
CA ILE A 93 -6.42 -9.67 -0.39
C ILE A 93 -6.18 -9.72 -1.90
N ALA A 94 -6.30 -8.59 -2.56
CA ALA A 94 -6.11 -8.48 -4.01
C ALA A 94 -4.66 -8.80 -4.42
N ARG A 95 -4.50 -9.48 -5.55
CA ARG A 95 -3.22 -9.65 -6.24
C ARG A 95 -3.15 -8.65 -7.39
N ILE A 96 -2.35 -7.59 -7.23
CA ILE A 96 -2.31 -6.45 -8.13
C ILE A 96 -0.87 -6.30 -8.65
N VAL A 97 -0.74 -6.06 -9.96
CA VAL A 97 0.53 -5.63 -10.55
C VAL A 97 0.38 -4.14 -10.86
N PRO A 98 0.84 -3.24 -9.97
CA PRO A 98 0.68 -1.81 -10.19
C PRO A 98 1.42 -1.42 -11.47
N LYS A 99 0.74 -0.71 -12.37
CA LYS A 99 1.34 -0.16 -13.58
C LYS A 99 2.40 0.86 -13.15
N ARG A 100 3.64 0.61 -13.55
CA ARG A 100 4.76 1.56 -13.39
C ARG A 100 4.84 2.44 -14.62
N PHE A 101 5.20 3.71 -14.45
CA PHE A 101 5.84 4.43 -15.54
C PHE A 101 7.35 4.13 -15.46
N GLY A 102 7.91 3.57 -16.53
CA GLY A 102 9.36 3.61 -16.72
C GLY A 102 9.78 5.06 -16.86
N ARG A 103 10.98 5.39 -16.39
CA ARG A 103 11.72 6.54 -16.94
C ARG A 103 11.69 6.38 -18.46
N ALA A 104 11.00 7.29 -19.14
CA ALA A 104 11.34 7.61 -20.53
C ALA A 104 12.72 8.27 -20.53
#